data_AF-A0A965UXW4-F1
#
_entry.id   AF-A0A965UXW4-F1
#
_cell.length_a   1.000
_cell.length_b   1.000
_cell.length_c   1.000
_cell.angle_alpha   90.00
_cell.angle_beta   90.00
_cell.angle_gamma   90.00
#
_symmetry.space_group_name_H-M   'P 1'
#
loop_
_entity.id
_entity.type
_entity.pdbx_description
1 polymer ?
#
loop_
_entity_poly.entity_id
_entity_poly.type
_entity_poly.pdbx_seq_one_letter_code
_entity_poly.pdbx_strand_id
1 'polypeptide(L)'
;MSFRFLLKLQHALIVLIFCVLWISQANAISVKARVEGQQLLATSGSQVSVSKNDGRQRIKISGSSARVLLRSDEIGTFSGPVVVGIKNGKKVYSVKKAIRLGVCSSPESVALVGVKKGKPRGGGNKRRVVNLGALRLVTDEQENSLGFYTPRRRLGRRQMDASVSAPVSSECVPEGNGRNLGLVSQQNTSFSVSSFLGRAVSEFDLDGDGLPNSLDIDVDNDGILNPYDADFSAPSDSFRLFSNLKVNMSDVVNYHTGEVSSTDINSLMSSTATLAIEVKALEGGIQESELDCGALTYCSVGGTGTAPPNSGAPFPGLAGEAFDLDGDGFGTITRGGTGDFQLAPGAGSADIKAGDVLVQTVSDSSTSTVTSYTGMLDFIFNTTPALRSVSVNGGGALVISYPADENISGSANNCFSAPALGDVSLELESWRPQRAGVLGAGEAAIMDIGSSNIVIDIPNAPCSGSGGCSGSGLGLCGAAFYSTSDTNLTTAPEGLQDILGDVSADPANTFTFSIDVSGCLADGSLAWNAGEKVFLDLQMRNSVGDNSAVKFCVQRAAT
;
A
#
# COMPACT_ATOMS: atom_id res chain seq x y z
N MET A 1 30.94 3.61 51.61
CA MET A 1 29.78 2.71 51.48
C MET A 1 28.99 2.89 50.18
N SER A 2 29.57 3.46 49.09
CA SER A 2 28.80 3.87 47.90
C SER A 2 29.13 3.11 46.59
N PHE A 3 30.31 2.50 46.47
CA PHE A 3 30.73 1.86 45.20
C PHE A 3 30.18 0.43 45.00
N ARG A 4 30.05 -0.36 46.09
CA ARG A 4 29.53 -1.74 46.04
C ARG A 4 28.01 -1.82 45.80
N PHE A 5 27.27 -0.73 46.06
CA PHE A 5 25.82 -0.69 45.86
C PHE A 5 25.47 -0.37 44.40
N LEU A 6 26.19 0.58 43.78
CA LEU A 6 26.08 0.84 42.33
C LEU A 6 26.47 -0.37 41.49
N LEU A 7 27.55 -1.08 41.83
CA LEU A 7 27.96 -2.27 41.08
C LEU A 7 26.94 -3.41 41.14
N LYS A 8 26.24 -3.56 42.28
CA LYS A 8 25.16 -4.54 42.46
C LYS A 8 23.88 -4.15 41.71
N LEU A 9 23.53 -2.86 41.63
CA LEU A 9 22.41 -2.39 40.81
C LEU A 9 22.71 -2.58 39.32
N GLN A 10 23.93 -2.29 38.87
CA GLN A 10 24.34 -2.47 37.47
C GLN A 10 24.34 -3.97 37.08
N HIS A 11 24.83 -4.85 37.95
CA HIS A 11 24.72 -6.30 37.75
C HIS A 11 23.27 -6.80 37.80
N ALA A 12 22.42 -6.28 38.70
CA ALA A 12 21.01 -6.67 38.76
C ALA A 12 20.23 -6.21 37.52
N LEU A 13 20.53 -5.01 36.99
CA LEU A 13 19.94 -4.48 35.76
C LEU A 13 20.42 -5.27 34.53
N ILE A 14 21.71 -5.58 34.43
CA ILE A 14 22.27 -6.44 33.37
C ILE A 14 21.66 -7.85 33.44
N VAL A 15 21.52 -8.43 34.63
CA VAL A 15 20.89 -9.74 34.81
C VAL A 15 19.40 -9.70 34.47
N LEU A 16 18.68 -8.62 34.80
CA LEU A 16 17.27 -8.45 34.42
C LEU A 16 17.12 -8.35 32.89
N ILE A 17 17.96 -7.55 32.24
CA ILE A 17 18.00 -7.38 30.77
C ILE A 17 18.34 -8.71 30.09
N PHE A 18 19.37 -9.43 30.56
CA PHE A 18 19.71 -10.76 30.07
C PHE A 18 18.58 -11.76 30.30
N CYS A 19 17.87 -11.69 31.43
CA CYS A 19 16.75 -12.58 31.74
C CYS A 19 15.52 -12.29 30.85
N VAL A 20 15.20 -11.04 30.58
CA VAL A 20 14.13 -10.62 29.66
C VAL A 20 14.46 -11.01 28.20
N LEU A 21 15.71 -10.82 27.75
CA LEU A 21 16.22 -11.31 26.47
C LEU A 21 16.22 -12.85 26.39
N TRP A 22 16.46 -13.56 27.50
CA TRP A 22 16.39 -15.03 27.55
C TRP A 22 14.94 -15.54 27.51
N ILE A 23 14.01 -14.85 28.19
CA ILE A 23 12.58 -15.19 28.21
C ILE A 23 11.94 -14.95 26.84
N SER A 24 12.31 -13.88 26.12
CA SER A 24 11.83 -13.66 24.75
C SER A 24 12.35 -14.75 23.78
N GLN A 25 13.61 -15.17 23.90
CA GLN A 25 14.17 -16.26 23.11
C GLN A 25 13.64 -17.66 23.49
N ALA A 26 13.13 -17.86 24.70
CA ALA A 26 12.62 -19.14 25.18
C ALA A 26 11.32 -19.56 24.47
N ASN A 27 10.52 -18.61 23.99
CA ASN A 27 9.23 -18.88 23.36
C ASN A 27 9.26 -18.97 21.83
N ALA A 28 10.34 -18.57 21.16
CA ALA A 28 10.41 -18.55 19.71
C ALA A 28 10.07 -19.89 19.01
N ILE A 29 9.37 -19.80 17.89
CA ILE A 29 9.11 -20.86 16.91
C ILE A 29 10.21 -20.82 15.86
N SER A 30 10.73 -21.99 15.48
CA SER A 30 11.54 -22.11 14.26
C SER A 30 10.73 -22.89 13.23
N VAL A 31 10.56 -22.33 12.04
CA VAL A 31 9.93 -23.01 10.90
C VAL A 31 11.01 -23.32 9.87
N LYS A 32 10.89 -24.48 9.24
CA LYS A 32 11.71 -24.89 8.10
C LYS A 32 10.79 -25.37 6.98
N ALA A 33 11.02 -24.86 5.78
CA ALA A 33 10.35 -25.29 4.57
C ALA A 33 11.34 -25.40 3.41
N ARG A 34 10.87 -25.97 2.29
CA ARG A 34 11.51 -25.87 0.99
C ARG A 34 10.45 -25.43 -0.01
N VAL A 35 10.72 -24.34 -0.69
CA VAL A 35 9.92 -23.83 -1.80
C VAL A 35 10.92 -23.19 -2.77
N GLU A 36 10.68 -23.35 -4.06
CA GLU A 36 11.52 -22.77 -5.12
C GLU A 36 10.84 -21.48 -5.59
N GLY A 37 11.62 -20.43 -5.88
CA GLY A 37 11.08 -19.17 -6.39
C GLY A 37 10.39 -18.29 -5.34
N GLN A 38 10.65 -18.49 -4.04
CA GLN A 38 9.87 -17.89 -2.93
C GLN A 38 10.74 -17.68 -1.70
N GLN A 39 10.39 -16.76 -0.80
CA GLN A 39 10.96 -16.59 0.54
C GLN A 39 9.88 -16.80 1.62
N LEU A 40 10.26 -17.36 2.77
CA LEU A 40 9.38 -17.43 3.93
C LEU A 40 9.30 -16.08 4.62
N LEU A 41 8.07 -15.65 4.85
CA LEU A 41 7.71 -14.61 5.81
C LEU A 41 6.93 -15.27 6.95
N ALA A 42 7.13 -14.81 8.18
CA ALA A 42 6.32 -15.23 9.31
C ALA A 42 5.89 -14.03 10.15
N THR A 43 4.66 -14.09 10.68
CA THR A 43 4.12 -13.11 11.62
C THR A 43 3.63 -13.80 12.89
N SER A 44 3.77 -13.12 14.03
CA SER A 44 3.30 -13.59 15.35
C SER A 44 2.97 -12.40 16.24
N GLY A 45 1.69 -12.02 16.24
CA GLY A 45 1.33 -10.68 16.71
C GLY A 45 2.07 -9.63 15.88
N SER A 46 2.59 -8.61 16.53
CA SER A 46 3.37 -7.52 15.91
C SER A 46 4.77 -7.90 15.42
N GLN A 47 5.18 -9.15 15.59
CA GLN A 47 6.53 -9.57 15.24
C GLN A 47 6.54 -10.08 13.80
N VAL A 48 7.52 -9.60 13.03
CA VAL A 48 7.78 -10.04 11.66
C VAL A 48 9.14 -10.73 11.60
N SER A 49 9.29 -11.71 10.71
CA SER A 49 10.59 -12.26 10.34
C SER A 49 10.58 -12.69 8.87
N VAL A 50 11.75 -12.61 8.22
CA VAL A 50 11.97 -13.06 6.84
C VAL A 50 13.08 -14.12 6.84
N SER A 51 12.96 -15.14 6.00
CA SER A 51 14.05 -16.10 5.79
C SER A 51 15.06 -15.60 4.76
N LYS A 52 16.33 -15.93 4.96
CA LYS A 52 17.35 -15.81 3.90
C LYS A 52 17.01 -16.69 2.70
N ASN A 53 17.33 -16.22 1.50
CA ASN A 53 17.15 -17.00 0.28
C ASN A 53 18.32 -17.96 0.02
N ASP A 54 18.25 -19.18 0.58
CA ASP A 54 19.32 -20.19 0.48
C ASP A 54 18.85 -21.59 0.01
N GLY A 55 17.62 -21.70 -0.53
CA GLY A 55 17.00 -22.96 -0.98
C GLY A 55 16.56 -23.94 0.13
N ARG A 56 16.93 -23.69 1.40
CA ARG A 56 16.42 -24.40 2.59
C ARG A 56 16.04 -23.40 3.67
N GLN A 57 15.03 -22.61 3.34
CA GLN A 57 14.58 -21.51 4.16
C GLN A 57 14.23 -21.96 5.57
N ARG A 58 14.90 -21.30 6.51
CA ARG A 58 14.64 -21.40 7.92
C ARG A 58 14.36 -20.01 8.45
N ILE A 59 13.25 -19.90 9.16
CA ILE A 59 12.82 -18.68 9.80
C ILE A 59 12.61 -18.95 11.28
N LYS A 60 12.94 -17.96 12.11
CA LYS A 60 12.71 -18.00 13.56
C LYS A 60 11.93 -16.77 13.92
N ILE A 61 10.84 -16.95 14.65
CA ILE A 61 9.96 -15.86 15.06
C ILE A 61 9.60 -16.02 16.54
N SER A 62 9.56 -14.91 17.26
CA SER A 62 9.16 -14.86 18.67
C SER A 62 7.66 -15.06 18.80
N GLY A 63 7.21 -15.89 19.75
CA GLY A 63 5.78 -16.13 20.00
C GLY A 63 5.41 -17.61 20.11
N SER A 64 4.19 -17.88 20.57
CA SER A 64 3.67 -19.24 20.80
C SER A 64 3.00 -19.86 19.57
N SER A 65 2.56 -19.02 18.63
CA SER A 65 1.95 -19.34 17.35
C SER A 65 2.45 -18.38 16.27
N ALA A 66 2.43 -18.78 15.01
CA ALA A 66 2.84 -17.92 13.89
C ALA A 66 2.06 -18.25 12.61
N ARG A 67 1.75 -17.24 11.80
CA ARG A 67 1.35 -17.41 10.40
C ARG A 67 2.62 -17.60 9.56
N VAL A 68 2.55 -18.46 8.55
CA VAL A 68 3.65 -18.66 7.58
C VAL A 68 3.13 -18.27 6.22
N LEU A 69 3.83 -17.36 5.57
CA LEU A 69 3.45 -16.67 4.36
C LEU A 69 4.61 -16.76 3.36
N LEU A 70 4.33 -16.53 2.09
CA LEU A 70 5.36 -16.51 1.05
C LEU A 70 5.36 -15.19 0.29
N ARG A 71 6.57 -14.71 0.00
CA ARG A 71 6.88 -13.62 -0.93
C ARG A 71 7.67 -14.20 -2.10
N SER A 72 7.41 -13.76 -3.33
CA SER A 72 8.19 -14.17 -4.49
C SER A 72 9.63 -13.71 -4.35
N ASP A 73 10.60 -14.59 -4.62
CA ASP A 73 12.02 -14.21 -4.64
C ASP A 73 12.50 -13.73 -6.01
N GLU A 74 11.64 -13.81 -7.03
CA GLU A 74 11.91 -13.36 -8.39
C GLU A 74 11.42 -11.94 -8.63
N ILE A 75 10.27 -11.58 -8.04
CA ILE A 75 9.60 -10.29 -8.28
C ILE A 75 9.16 -9.58 -7.01
N GLY A 76 9.40 -10.13 -5.81
CA GLY A 76 9.13 -9.45 -4.53
C GLY A 76 7.66 -9.31 -4.11
N THR A 77 6.71 -9.83 -4.88
CA THR A 77 5.27 -9.75 -4.58
C THR A 77 4.81 -10.77 -3.53
N PHE A 78 3.75 -10.45 -2.79
CA PHE A 78 3.04 -11.41 -1.95
C PHE A 78 2.54 -12.58 -2.80
N SER A 79 2.82 -13.80 -2.35
CA SER A 79 2.44 -15.02 -3.06
C SER A 79 1.34 -15.81 -2.36
N GLY A 80 1.06 -15.48 -1.09
CA GLY A 80 -0.05 -16.06 -0.34
C GLY A 80 0.35 -16.85 0.91
N PRO A 81 -0.66 -17.31 1.67
CA PRO A 81 -0.44 -18.00 2.92
C PRO A 81 -0.07 -19.48 2.74
N VAL A 82 0.53 -20.06 3.78
CA VAL A 82 0.76 -21.51 3.88
C VAL A 82 -0.36 -22.16 4.68
N VAL A 83 -1.25 -22.86 3.98
CA VAL A 83 -2.34 -23.65 4.57
C VAL A 83 -1.81 -25.02 5.00
N VAL A 84 -1.71 -25.23 6.31
CA VAL A 84 -1.15 -26.46 6.91
C VAL A 84 -2.18 -27.59 7.08
N GLY A 85 -3.46 -27.30 6.88
CA GLY A 85 -4.54 -28.29 6.84
C GLY A 85 -5.93 -27.66 6.72
N ILE A 86 -6.93 -28.48 6.45
CA ILE A 86 -8.35 -28.08 6.47
C ILE A 86 -9.01 -28.73 7.67
N LYS A 87 -9.63 -27.93 8.54
CA LYS A 87 -10.40 -28.40 9.68
C LYS A 87 -11.88 -28.39 9.31
N ASN A 88 -12.58 -29.47 9.64
CA ASN A 88 -14.04 -29.55 9.58
C ASN A 88 -14.50 -30.29 10.85
N GLY A 89 -15.24 -29.59 11.71
CA GLY A 89 -15.53 -30.00 13.08
C GLY A 89 -14.27 -30.38 13.85
N LYS A 90 -14.21 -31.63 14.34
CA LYS A 90 -13.07 -32.18 15.11
C LYS A 90 -11.97 -32.80 14.24
N LYS A 91 -12.19 -32.94 12.94
CA LYS A 91 -11.26 -33.60 12.00
C LYS A 91 -10.40 -32.57 11.29
N VAL A 92 -9.16 -32.95 11.00
CA VAL A 92 -8.22 -32.14 10.20
C VAL A 92 -7.70 -32.99 9.05
N TYR A 93 -7.85 -32.49 7.84
CA TYR A 93 -7.43 -33.11 6.58
C TYR A 93 -6.22 -32.35 6.03
N SER A 94 -5.37 -33.03 5.24
CA SER A 94 -4.47 -32.31 4.34
C SER A 94 -5.28 -31.65 3.24
N VAL A 95 -4.85 -30.50 2.70
CA VAL A 95 -5.55 -29.77 1.63
C VAL A 95 -5.93 -30.70 0.46
N LYS A 96 -4.97 -31.45 -0.10
CA LYS A 96 -5.23 -32.45 -1.16
C LYS A 96 -6.33 -33.46 -0.82
N LYS A 97 -6.45 -33.86 0.44
CA LYS A 97 -7.46 -34.83 0.88
C LYS A 97 -8.81 -34.16 1.08
N ALA A 98 -8.84 -32.91 1.53
CA ALA A 98 -10.05 -32.12 1.69
C ALA A 98 -10.73 -31.87 0.34
N ILE A 99 -9.96 -31.40 -0.66
CA ILE A 99 -10.42 -31.18 -2.04
C ILE A 99 -11.02 -32.47 -2.61
N ARG A 100 -10.24 -33.58 -2.61
CA ARG A 100 -10.69 -34.87 -3.14
C ARG A 100 -11.98 -35.41 -2.48
N LEU A 101 -12.23 -35.05 -1.22
CA LEU A 101 -13.39 -35.51 -0.47
C LEU A 101 -14.54 -34.50 -0.44
N GLY A 102 -14.41 -33.35 -1.11
CA GLY A 102 -15.42 -32.28 -1.07
C GLY A 102 -15.68 -31.75 0.34
N VAL A 103 -14.67 -31.74 1.22
CA VAL A 103 -14.87 -31.36 2.64
C VAL A 103 -15.23 -29.88 2.75
N CYS A 104 -14.67 -29.03 1.89
CA CYS A 104 -14.80 -27.58 1.98
C CYS A 104 -16.16 -27.04 1.52
N SER A 105 -17.01 -27.87 0.90
CA SER A 105 -18.41 -27.52 0.65
C SER A 105 -19.24 -27.40 1.93
N SER A 106 -18.71 -27.83 3.07
CA SER A 106 -19.35 -27.65 4.38
C SER A 106 -18.98 -26.29 4.97
N PRO A 107 -19.96 -25.51 5.48
CA PRO A 107 -19.72 -24.18 6.06
C PRO A 107 -18.93 -24.21 7.38
N GLU A 108 -18.74 -25.39 8.00
CA GLU A 108 -17.87 -25.54 9.18
C GLU A 108 -16.38 -25.69 8.81
N SER A 109 -16.06 -25.68 7.52
CA SER A 109 -14.71 -25.90 7.04
C SER A 109 -13.89 -24.62 7.11
N VAL A 110 -12.67 -24.73 7.65
CA VAL A 110 -11.72 -23.62 7.71
C VAL A 110 -10.32 -24.11 7.33
N ALA A 111 -9.55 -23.24 6.67
CA ALA A 111 -8.12 -23.42 6.47
C ALA A 111 -7.38 -23.13 7.77
N LEU A 112 -6.40 -23.97 8.10
CA LEU A 112 -5.47 -23.69 9.20
C LEU A 112 -4.24 -23.01 8.59
N VAL A 113 -4.04 -21.74 8.92
CA VAL A 113 -2.93 -20.89 8.44
C VAL A 113 -1.87 -20.65 9.51
N GLY A 114 -2.11 -21.09 10.75
CA GLY A 114 -1.15 -21.00 11.84
C GLY A 114 -0.38 -22.28 12.15
N VAL A 115 0.87 -22.10 12.55
CA VAL A 115 1.71 -23.12 13.19
C VAL A 115 1.99 -22.76 14.64
N LYS A 116 2.28 -23.77 15.47
CA LYS A 116 2.68 -23.54 16.86
C LYS A 116 3.77 -24.48 17.34
N LYS A 117 4.43 -24.05 18.42
CA LYS A 117 5.47 -24.84 19.09
C LYS A 117 4.86 -26.09 19.72
N GLY A 118 5.18 -27.27 19.18
CA GLY A 118 4.66 -28.54 19.72
C GLY A 118 5.23 -28.88 21.11
N LYS A 119 4.38 -29.26 22.08
CA LYS A 119 4.81 -29.77 23.41
C LYS A 119 5.65 -31.07 23.27
N PRO A 120 6.81 -31.20 23.95
CA PRO A 120 7.61 -32.42 23.90
C PRO A 120 6.83 -33.62 24.46
N ARG A 121 7.00 -34.80 23.85
CA ARG A 121 6.71 -36.07 24.53
C ARG A 121 7.88 -36.32 25.49
N GLY A 122 7.66 -36.22 26.80
CA GLY A 122 8.66 -36.57 27.82
C GLY A 122 9.44 -35.43 28.48
N GLY A 123 8.90 -34.20 28.56
CA GLY A 123 9.40 -33.17 29.49
C GLY A 123 10.76 -32.49 29.19
N GLY A 124 11.42 -32.82 28.08
CA GLY A 124 12.73 -32.24 27.73
C GLY A 124 12.67 -30.88 27.00
N ASN A 125 13.60 -29.98 27.32
CA ASN A 125 13.72 -28.60 26.82
C ASN A 125 14.27 -28.46 25.37
N LYS A 126 14.06 -29.45 24.49
CA LYS A 126 14.59 -29.40 23.11
C LYS A 126 13.78 -28.42 22.25
N ARG A 127 14.44 -27.40 21.67
CA ARG A 127 13.89 -26.52 20.62
C ARG A 127 13.33 -27.38 19.48
N ARG A 128 11.99 -27.46 19.31
CA ARG A 128 11.37 -28.16 18.16
C ARG A 128 11.19 -27.20 17.00
N VAL A 129 11.80 -27.54 15.87
CA VAL A 129 11.57 -26.91 14.57
C VAL A 129 10.26 -27.47 13.98
N VAL A 130 9.35 -26.60 13.56
CA VAL A 130 8.20 -26.96 12.73
C VAL A 130 8.71 -27.17 11.31
N ASN A 131 8.76 -28.42 10.88
CA ASN A 131 9.23 -28.77 9.55
C ASN A 131 8.02 -28.97 8.63
N LEU A 132 7.79 -28.00 7.75
CA LEU A 132 6.73 -28.04 6.74
C LEU A 132 7.16 -28.89 5.52
N GLY A 133 8.45 -29.19 5.38
CA GLY A 133 8.98 -29.92 4.23
C GLY A 133 8.84 -29.12 2.94
N ALA A 134 8.67 -29.82 1.82
CA ALA A 134 8.41 -29.16 0.54
C ALA A 134 6.98 -28.60 0.50
N LEU A 135 6.87 -27.31 0.20
CA LEU A 135 5.60 -26.65 -0.09
C LEU A 135 5.25 -26.83 -1.57
N ARG A 136 3.96 -26.78 -1.87
CA ARG A 136 3.45 -26.80 -3.25
C ARG A 136 2.41 -25.69 -3.37
N LEU A 137 2.51 -24.90 -4.44
CA LEU A 137 1.43 -24.02 -4.87
C LEU A 137 0.19 -24.87 -5.20
N VAL A 138 -0.96 -24.44 -4.70
CA VAL A 138 -2.23 -25.09 -5.02
C VAL A 138 -2.79 -24.43 -6.29
N THR A 139 -3.17 -25.26 -7.25
CA THR A 139 -3.71 -24.85 -8.55
C THR A 139 -5.11 -25.43 -8.73
N ASP A 140 -5.92 -24.78 -9.57
CA ASP A 140 -7.21 -25.28 -10.02
C ASP A 140 -7.03 -26.37 -11.11
N GLU A 141 -8.15 -26.85 -11.68
CA GLU A 141 -8.12 -27.85 -12.75
C GLU A 141 -7.49 -27.34 -14.06
N GLN A 142 -7.44 -26.02 -14.24
CA GLN A 142 -6.83 -25.34 -15.39
C GLN A 142 -5.35 -25.02 -15.14
N GLU A 143 -4.80 -25.52 -14.03
CA GLU A 143 -3.43 -25.24 -13.55
C GLU A 143 -3.17 -23.76 -13.25
N ASN A 144 -4.22 -22.95 -13.07
CA ASN A 144 -4.07 -21.59 -12.59
C ASN A 144 -3.78 -21.62 -11.09
N SER A 145 -2.89 -20.73 -10.65
CA SER A 145 -2.64 -20.51 -9.22
C SER A 145 -3.94 -20.20 -8.47
N LEU A 146 -4.12 -20.80 -7.30
CA LEU A 146 -5.17 -20.46 -6.33
C LEU A 146 -4.67 -19.53 -5.22
N GLY A 147 -3.43 -19.01 -5.32
CA GLY A 147 -2.93 -17.99 -4.40
C GLY A 147 -2.55 -18.49 -3.01
N PHE A 148 -2.32 -19.80 -2.81
CA PHE A 148 -1.84 -20.30 -1.52
C PHE A 148 -1.01 -21.58 -1.66
N TYR A 149 -0.28 -21.89 -0.60
CA TYR A 149 0.66 -23.00 -0.56
C TYR A 149 0.27 -24.02 0.49
N THR A 150 0.62 -25.29 0.27
CA THR A 150 0.39 -26.34 1.27
C THR A 150 1.60 -27.28 1.41
N PRO A 151 1.91 -27.76 2.62
CA PRO A 151 2.88 -28.82 2.82
C PRO A 151 2.54 -30.10 2.07
N ARG A 152 3.50 -30.69 1.35
CA ARG A 152 3.32 -32.01 0.72
C ARG A 152 3.07 -33.14 1.73
N ARG A 153 3.47 -32.94 2.99
CA ARG A 153 3.28 -33.88 4.09
C ARG A 153 2.36 -33.27 5.14
N ARG A 154 1.44 -34.09 5.66
CA ARG A 154 0.55 -33.68 6.74
C ARG A 154 1.36 -33.32 7.99
N LEU A 155 1.15 -32.11 8.50
CA LEU A 155 1.74 -31.67 9.75
C LEU A 155 1.08 -32.37 10.95
N GLY A 156 1.83 -32.61 12.02
CA GLY A 156 1.27 -33.17 13.24
C GLY A 156 0.27 -32.22 13.89
N ARG A 157 -0.87 -32.72 14.41
CA ARG A 157 -1.94 -31.90 15.03
C ARG A 157 -1.46 -30.98 16.16
N ARG A 158 -0.36 -31.32 16.83
CA ARG A 158 0.24 -30.51 17.90
C ARG A 158 1.11 -29.35 17.40
N GLN A 159 1.37 -29.28 16.09
CA GLN A 159 2.19 -28.25 15.44
C GLN A 159 1.35 -27.32 14.56
N MET A 160 0.09 -27.67 14.29
CA MET A 160 -0.89 -26.78 13.67
C MET A 160 -1.59 -26.00 14.76
N ASP A 161 -1.77 -24.70 14.58
CA ASP A 161 -2.64 -23.92 15.45
C ASP A 161 -4.05 -23.85 14.89
N ALA A 162 -5.03 -24.22 15.71
CA ALA A 162 -6.43 -24.34 15.27
C ALA A 162 -7.26 -23.10 15.61
N SER A 163 -6.67 -22.13 16.30
CA SER A 163 -7.22 -20.79 16.56
C SER A 163 -6.77 -19.76 15.53
N VAL A 164 -5.84 -20.12 14.65
CA VAL A 164 -5.34 -19.26 13.57
C VAL A 164 -5.77 -19.92 12.27
N SER A 165 -6.94 -19.51 11.79
CA SER A 165 -7.67 -20.15 10.70
C SER A 165 -8.44 -19.14 9.87
N ALA A 166 -8.62 -19.46 8.60
CA ALA A 166 -9.34 -18.66 7.61
C ALA A 166 -10.60 -19.40 7.13
N PRO A 167 -11.69 -18.70 6.80
CA PRO A 167 -12.76 -19.24 5.95
C PRO A 167 -12.19 -19.80 4.64
N VAL A 168 -12.91 -20.75 4.05
CA VAL A 168 -12.53 -21.33 2.75
C VAL A 168 -13.72 -21.42 1.81
N SER A 169 -13.46 -21.23 0.52
CA SER A 169 -14.39 -21.53 -0.55
C SER A 169 -14.70 -23.03 -0.63
N SER A 170 -15.67 -23.39 -1.47
CA SER A 170 -16.07 -24.78 -1.70
C SER A 170 -14.93 -25.65 -2.28
N GLU A 171 -13.97 -24.98 -2.95
CA GLU A 171 -12.76 -25.53 -3.56
C GLU A 171 -11.57 -25.56 -2.59
N CYS A 172 -11.79 -25.24 -1.31
CA CYS A 172 -10.77 -25.14 -0.26
C CYS A 172 -9.76 -24.00 -0.44
N VAL A 173 -10.12 -22.92 -1.13
CA VAL A 173 -9.29 -21.71 -1.25
C VAL A 173 -9.55 -20.83 -0.02
N PRO A 174 -8.53 -20.41 0.75
CA PRO A 174 -8.75 -19.46 1.84
C PRO A 174 -9.27 -18.13 1.29
N GLU A 175 -10.17 -17.49 2.02
CA GLU A 175 -10.72 -16.18 1.67
C GLU A 175 -9.58 -15.18 1.45
N GLY A 176 -8.69 -15.03 2.44
CA GLY A 176 -7.41 -14.36 2.28
C GLY A 176 -6.39 -15.21 1.53
N ASN A 177 -6.03 -14.80 0.31
CA ASN A 177 -5.05 -15.49 -0.51
C ASN A 177 -4.19 -14.53 -1.33
N GLY A 178 -3.11 -15.03 -1.92
CA GLY A 178 -2.17 -14.23 -2.69
C GLY A 178 -2.70 -13.69 -4.02
N ARG A 179 -3.93 -14.03 -4.45
CA ARG A 179 -4.53 -13.49 -5.68
C ARG A 179 -5.46 -12.31 -5.41
N ASN A 180 -6.10 -12.29 -4.25
CA ASN A 180 -7.00 -11.22 -3.85
C ASN A 180 -6.39 -10.27 -2.81
N LEU A 181 -5.27 -10.66 -2.18
CA LEU A 181 -4.51 -9.81 -1.25
C LEU A 181 -5.33 -9.33 -0.04
N GLY A 182 -6.41 -10.04 0.28
CA GLY A 182 -7.37 -9.69 1.33
C GLY A 182 -8.63 -8.98 0.84
N LEU A 183 -8.58 -8.35 -0.34
CA LEU A 183 -9.74 -7.73 -0.94
C LEU A 183 -10.81 -8.77 -1.33
N VAL A 184 -12.04 -8.58 -0.86
CA VAL A 184 -13.18 -9.41 -1.29
C VAL A 184 -14.26 -8.53 -1.90
N SER A 185 -14.70 -8.86 -3.12
CA SER A 185 -15.76 -8.11 -3.76
C SER A 185 -17.10 -8.25 -2.99
N GLN A 186 -17.73 -7.10 -2.72
CA GLN A 186 -19.09 -7.03 -2.16
C GLN A 186 -20.13 -7.82 -2.98
N GLN A 187 -19.89 -8.15 -4.26
CA GLN A 187 -20.84 -8.92 -5.07
C GLN A 187 -20.95 -10.41 -4.66
N ASN A 188 -20.05 -10.91 -3.80
CA ASN A 188 -20.15 -12.25 -3.20
C ASN A 188 -20.84 -12.27 -1.82
N THR A 189 -21.43 -11.14 -1.39
CA THR A 189 -22.15 -11.02 -0.10
C THR A 189 -23.56 -11.64 -0.14
N SER A 190 -23.64 -12.90 -0.58
CA SER A 190 -24.60 -13.84 0.04
C SER A 190 -24.09 -14.34 1.40
N PHE A 191 -22.86 -13.98 1.80
CA PHE A 191 -22.41 -14.06 3.20
C PHE A 191 -23.03 -12.92 4.01
N SER A 192 -24.30 -13.17 4.35
CA SER A 192 -25.09 -12.46 5.35
C SER A 192 -24.23 -12.02 6.54
N VAL A 193 -24.54 -10.80 7.03
CA VAL A 193 -24.15 -10.07 8.26
C VAL A 193 -24.36 -10.87 9.56
N SER A 194 -24.14 -12.19 9.56
CA SER A 194 -24.44 -13.13 10.64
C SER A 194 -23.18 -13.70 11.34
N SER A 195 -21.97 -13.25 11.00
CA SER A 195 -20.75 -13.72 11.68
C SER A 195 -20.23 -12.81 12.81
N PHE A 196 -20.95 -11.75 13.19
CA PHE A 196 -20.62 -10.92 14.36
C PHE A 196 -20.79 -11.64 15.72
N LEU A 197 -21.32 -12.86 15.74
CA LEU A 197 -21.52 -13.64 16.97
C LEU A 197 -20.60 -14.87 16.99
N GLY A 198 -19.29 -14.64 17.15
CA GLY A 198 -18.32 -15.69 17.49
C GLY A 198 -17.01 -15.72 16.70
N ARG A 199 -16.75 -14.74 15.81
CA ARG A 199 -15.45 -14.58 15.11
C ARG A 199 -14.35 -14.32 16.15
N ALA A 200 -13.27 -15.11 16.09
CA ALA A 200 -12.07 -14.79 16.84
C ALA A 200 -11.31 -13.70 16.09
N VAL A 201 -11.86 -12.47 16.12
CA VAL A 201 -11.18 -11.25 15.71
C VAL A 201 -9.90 -11.15 16.53
N SER A 202 -8.77 -10.94 15.86
CA SER A 202 -7.51 -10.68 16.53
C SER A 202 -7.02 -9.29 16.13
N GLU A 203 -6.28 -8.62 17.00
CA GLU A 203 -5.67 -7.31 16.70
C GLU A 203 -4.67 -7.34 15.51
N PHE A 204 -4.45 -8.51 14.90
CA PHE A 204 -3.45 -8.77 13.87
C PHE A 204 -4.01 -9.46 12.62
N ASP A 205 -5.34 -9.63 12.55
CA ASP A 205 -6.14 -10.24 11.47
C ASP A 205 -7.59 -9.89 11.85
N LEU A 206 -7.98 -8.66 11.47
CA LEU A 206 -9.17 -7.98 12.00
C LEU A 206 -10.44 -8.62 11.42
N ASP A 207 -10.46 -8.90 10.13
CA ASP A 207 -11.57 -9.58 9.49
C ASP A 207 -11.49 -11.12 9.65
N GLY A 208 -10.31 -11.71 9.87
CA GLY A 208 -10.18 -13.16 10.03
C GLY A 208 -10.11 -13.92 8.70
N ASP A 209 -9.80 -13.28 7.58
CA ASP A 209 -9.62 -13.95 6.28
C ASP A 209 -8.35 -14.82 6.21
N GLY A 210 -7.46 -14.67 7.21
CA GLY A 210 -6.22 -15.42 7.36
C GLY A 210 -4.94 -14.67 6.97
N LEU A 211 -5.04 -13.47 6.41
CA LEU A 211 -3.93 -12.56 6.20
C LEU A 211 -3.68 -11.73 7.45
N PRO A 212 -2.42 -11.38 7.76
CA PRO A 212 -2.16 -10.37 8.77
C PRO A 212 -2.51 -8.99 8.21
N ASN A 213 -3.03 -8.09 9.04
CA ASN A 213 -3.39 -6.72 8.64
C ASN A 213 -2.26 -5.95 7.91
N SER A 214 -1.00 -6.29 8.16
CA SER A 214 0.16 -5.67 7.51
C SER A 214 0.43 -6.15 6.08
N LEU A 215 -0.33 -7.14 5.60
CA LEU A 215 -0.27 -7.76 4.27
C LEU A 215 -1.69 -8.05 3.75
N ASP A 216 -2.62 -7.19 4.11
CA ASP A 216 -4.02 -7.23 3.75
C ASP A 216 -4.40 -5.83 3.27
N ILE A 217 -4.92 -5.70 2.06
CA ILE A 217 -5.25 -4.40 1.46
C ILE A 217 -6.68 -3.93 1.81
N ASP A 218 -7.46 -4.74 2.52
CA ASP A 218 -8.86 -4.52 2.90
C ASP A 218 -9.11 -5.17 4.28
N VAL A 219 -8.59 -4.52 5.32
CA VAL A 219 -8.36 -5.12 6.64
C VAL A 219 -9.65 -5.44 7.40
N ASP A 220 -10.75 -4.79 7.08
CA ASP A 220 -12.06 -5.04 7.68
C ASP A 220 -13.03 -5.78 6.72
N ASN A 221 -12.63 -5.93 5.45
CA ASN A 221 -13.28 -6.69 4.40
C ASN A 221 -14.66 -6.13 4.04
N ASP A 222 -14.70 -4.80 3.92
CA ASP A 222 -15.84 -4.06 3.41
C ASP A 222 -15.73 -3.78 1.90
N GLY A 223 -14.62 -4.14 1.26
CA GLY A 223 -14.38 -3.97 -0.17
C GLY A 223 -13.83 -2.60 -0.56
N ILE A 224 -13.45 -1.76 0.41
CA ILE A 224 -12.75 -0.50 0.22
C ILE A 224 -11.26 -0.72 0.56
N LEU A 225 -10.36 -0.25 -0.31
CA LEU A 225 -8.94 -0.35 -0.02
C LEU A 225 -8.57 0.47 1.22
N ASN A 226 -7.72 -0.08 2.10
CA ASN A 226 -7.26 0.57 3.32
C ASN A 226 -6.89 2.06 3.18
N PRO A 227 -6.19 2.52 2.12
CA PRO A 227 -5.81 3.94 2.02
C PRO A 227 -7.01 4.88 1.83
N TYR A 228 -8.13 4.35 1.34
CA TYR A 228 -9.38 5.06 1.06
C TYR A 228 -10.50 4.75 2.03
N ASP A 229 -10.25 3.84 2.96
CA ASP A 229 -11.19 3.48 4.00
C ASP A 229 -11.10 4.47 5.17
N ALA A 230 -12.27 4.97 5.59
CA ALA A 230 -12.41 5.99 6.60
C ALA A 230 -12.32 5.45 8.04
N ASP A 231 -12.56 4.15 8.25
CA ASP A 231 -12.41 3.52 9.56
C ASP A 231 -11.16 2.63 9.68
N PHE A 232 -10.41 2.49 8.58
CA PHE A 232 -9.08 1.92 8.59
C PHE A 232 -8.13 2.66 9.55
N SER A 233 -7.40 1.86 10.33
CA SER A 233 -6.27 2.34 11.13
C SER A 233 -5.04 1.49 10.86
N ALA A 234 -3.96 2.14 10.41
CA ALA A 234 -2.71 1.47 10.08
C ALA A 234 -2.20 0.63 11.27
N PRO A 235 -1.96 -0.69 11.08
CA PRO A 235 -1.45 -1.55 12.14
C PRO A 235 -0.10 -1.06 12.68
N SER A 236 0.07 -1.09 14.01
CA SER A 236 1.30 -0.60 14.67
C SER A 236 2.58 -1.35 14.25
N ASP A 237 2.42 -2.56 13.72
CA ASP A 237 3.44 -3.48 13.23
C ASP A 237 3.66 -3.44 11.71
N SER A 238 3.07 -2.44 11.06
CA SER A 238 3.28 -2.11 9.65
C SER A 238 3.91 -0.73 9.46
N PHE A 239 4.24 -0.42 8.21
CA PHE A 239 4.58 0.92 7.76
C PHE A 239 3.84 1.24 6.47
N ARG A 240 3.50 2.51 6.29
CA ARG A 240 2.72 2.97 5.12
C ARG A 240 3.59 3.15 3.89
N LEU A 241 3.00 2.85 2.75
CA LEU A 241 3.51 3.07 1.41
C LEU A 241 2.44 3.87 0.66
N PHE A 242 2.80 5.04 0.13
CA PHE A 242 1.86 5.86 -0.61
C PHE A 242 2.46 6.34 -1.92
N SER A 243 1.63 6.29 -2.96
CA SER A 243 1.97 6.61 -4.34
C SER A 243 1.60 8.03 -4.68
N ASN A 244 2.52 8.72 -5.37
CA ASN A 244 2.30 10.08 -5.85
C ASN A 244 2.52 10.11 -7.36
N LEU A 245 1.59 10.72 -8.09
CA LEU A 245 1.66 10.87 -9.54
C LEU A 245 1.12 12.24 -9.96
N LYS A 246 2.00 13.16 -10.34
CA LYS A 246 1.63 14.53 -10.67
C LYS A 246 2.18 14.96 -12.01
N VAL A 247 1.31 15.45 -12.89
CA VAL A 247 1.66 15.85 -14.26
C VAL A 247 1.22 17.28 -14.58
N ASN A 248 1.76 17.84 -15.65
CA ASN A 248 1.16 19.01 -16.30
C ASN A 248 0.07 18.58 -17.28
N MET A 249 -0.80 19.51 -17.70
CA MET A 249 -1.84 19.24 -18.71
C MET A 249 -1.34 18.55 -19.99
N SER A 250 -0.10 18.82 -20.43
CA SER A 250 0.49 18.21 -21.62
C SER A 250 0.83 16.73 -21.46
N ASP A 251 0.99 16.28 -20.21
CA ASP A 251 1.52 14.94 -19.89
C ASP A 251 0.43 14.06 -19.26
N VAL A 252 -0.84 14.48 -19.34
CA VAL A 252 -2.00 13.73 -18.84
C VAL A 252 -2.13 12.42 -19.61
N VAL A 253 -2.10 11.32 -18.87
CA VAL A 253 -2.53 10.01 -19.34
C VAL A 253 -3.70 9.59 -18.47
N ASN A 254 -4.81 9.19 -19.08
CA ASN A 254 -6.02 8.68 -18.43
C ASN A 254 -6.76 7.77 -19.40
N TYR A 255 -7.28 6.63 -18.95
CA TYR A 255 -7.91 5.65 -19.84
C TYR A 255 -9.09 6.20 -20.66
N HIS A 256 -9.70 7.30 -20.22
CA HIS A 256 -10.87 7.90 -20.84
C HIS A 256 -10.54 9.03 -21.82
N THR A 257 -9.25 9.37 -22.00
CA THR A 257 -8.83 10.47 -22.88
C THR A 257 -8.57 10.04 -24.34
N GLY A 258 -8.90 8.80 -24.70
CA GLY A 258 -8.77 8.24 -26.05
C GLY A 258 -8.05 6.89 -26.06
N GLU A 259 -7.31 6.62 -27.13
CA GLU A 259 -6.47 5.42 -27.21
C GLU A 259 -5.20 5.61 -26.35
N VAL A 260 -5.26 5.17 -25.09
CA VAL A 260 -4.09 5.08 -24.19
C VAL A 260 -3.48 3.70 -24.28
N SER A 261 -2.18 3.63 -24.56
CA SER A 261 -1.43 2.37 -24.60
C SER A 261 -0.75 2.06 -23.27
N SER A 262 -0.38 0.80 -23.06
CA SER A 262 0.48 0.41 -21.92
C SER A 262 1.84 1.11 -21.95
N THR A 263 2.32 1.52 -23.14
CA THR A 263 3.58 2.27 -23.28
C THR A 263 3.46 3.67 -22.71
N ASP A 264 2.31 4.34 -22.91
CA ASP A 264 2.08 5.68 -22.35
C ASP A 264 2.04 5.63 -20.83
N ILE A 265 1.31 4.65 -20.28
CA ILE A 265 1.22 4.39 -18.84
C ILE A 265 2.60 4.09 -18.25
N ASN A 266 3.35 3.17 -18.86
CA ASN A 266 4.68 2.82 -18.37
C ASN A 266 5.66 4.00 -18.45
N SER A 267 5.56 4.83 -19.49
CA SER A 267 6.40 6.02 -19.62
C SER A 267 6.06 7.02 -18.51
N LEU A 268 4.78 7.30 -18.29
CA LEU A 268 4.33 8.18 -17.22
C LEU A 268 4.77 7.68 -15.83
N MET A 269 4.50 6.41 -15.51
CA MET A 269 4.84 5.85 -14.20
C MET A 269 6.35 5.86 -13.97
N SER A 270 7.14 5.40 -14.94
CA SER A 270 8.59 5.33 -14.79
C SER A 270 9.27 6.70 -14.70
N SER A 271 8.73 7.74 -15.35
CA SER A 271 9.32 9.08 -15.31
C SER A 271 8.85 9.93 -14.13
N THR A 272 7.64 9.70 -13.63
CA THR A 272 6.92 10.69 -12.81
C THR A 272 6.44 10.15 -11.47
N ALA A 273 6.17 8.84 -11.35
CA ALA A 273 5.66 8.29 -10.10
C ALA A 273 6.73 8.38 -9.00
N THR A 274 6.29 8.70 -7.78
CA THR A 274 7.12 8.55 -6.58
C THR A 274 6.39 7.71 -5.54
N LEU A 275 7.16 6.97 -4.76
CA LEU A 275 6.70 6.32 -3.55
C LEU A 275 7.25 7.06 -2.34
N ALA A 276 6.38 7.25 -1.38
CA ALA A 276 6.73 7.77 -0.08
C ALA A 276 6.50 6.66 0.95
N ILE A 277 7.56 6.39 1.70
CA ILE A 277 7.70 5.19 2.53
C ILE A 277 7.86 5.65 3.97
N GLU A 278 6.90 5.32 4.84
CA GLU A 278 7.01 5.66 6.26
C GLU A 278 8.30 5.08 6.86
N VAL A 279 9.09 5.93 7.52
CA VAL A 279 10.29 5.49 8.23
C VAL A 279 9.93 5.22 9.68
N LYS A 280 9.84 3.94 10.06
CA LYS A 280 9.60 3.56 11.46
C LYS A 280 10.81 3.95 12.30
N ALA A 281 10.50 4.49 13.47
CA ALA A 281 11.48 4.81 14.48
C ALA A 281 11.04 4.19 15.80
N LEU A 282 11.99 3.65 16.56
CA LEU A 282 11.81 3.25 17.94
C LEU A 282 11.89 4.51 18.84
N GLU A 283 11.44 4.44 20.09
CA GLU A 283 11.60 5.57 21.02
C GLU A 283 13.03 5.59 21.60
N GLY A 284 13.78 6.66 21.35
CA GLY A 284 15.14 6.86 21.87
C GLY A 284 16.23 6.04 21.16
N GLY A 285 17.51 6.42 21.35
CA GLY A 285 18.66 5.68 20.82
C GLY A 285 19.24 6.20 19.50
N ILE A 286 20.27 5.51 19.01
CA ILE A 286 20.90 5.74 17.69
C ILE A 286 20.37 4.63 16.78
N GLN A 287 19.51 5.03 15.84
CA GLN A 287 18.73 4.11 15.01
C GLN A 287 19.16 4.17 13.56
N GLU A 288 19.16 3.00 12.95
CA GLU A 288 19.31 2.81 11.52
C GLU A 288 18.10 2.03 11.01
N SER A 289 17.56 2.47 9.88
CA SER A 289 16.44 1.81 9.22
C SER A 289 16.87 1.39 7.84
N GLU A 290 16.65 0.11 7.54
CA GLU A 290 17.01 -0.50 6.27
C GLU A 290 15.77 -1.11 5.62
N LEU A 291 15.71 -1.02 4.30
CA LEU A 291 14.59 -1.49 3.49
C LEU A 291 15.01 -2.72 2.68
N ASP A 292 14.45 -3.87 3.03
CA ASP A 292 14.52 -5.13 2.27
C ASP A 292 13.35 -5.18 1.27
N CYS A 293 13.67 -4.83 0.03
CA CYS A 293 12.78 -4.89 -1.12
C CYS A 293 12.66 -6.27 -1.77
N GLY A 294 13.36 -7.28 -1.23
CA GLY A 294 13.45 -8.60 -1.85
C GLY A 294 13.98 -8.50 -3.28
N ALA A 295 13.13 -8.84 -4.24
CA ALA A 295 13.46 -8.82 -5.67
C ALA A 295 12.69 -7.75 -6.45
N LEU A 296 12.08 -6.77 -5.77
CA LEU A 296 11.43 -5.64 -6.43
C LEU A 296 12.48 -4.85 -7.20
N THR A 297 12.33 -4.77 -8.52
CA THR A 297 13.33 -4.16 -9.41
C THR A 297 13.48 -2.66 -9.19
N TYR A 298 12.55 -2.00 -8.51
CA TYR A 298 12.59 -0.56 -8.29
C TYR A 298 13.18 -0.14 -6.94
N CYS A 299 13.57 -1.09 -6.08
CA CYS A 299 14.24 -0.75 -4.81
C CYS A 299 15.21 -1.82 -4.31
N SER A 300 15.70 -2.66 -5.20
CA SER A 300 16.82 -3.58 -4.96
C SER A 300 18.05 -3.16 -5.78
N VAL A 301 19.25 -3.57 -5.35
CA VAL A 301 20.54 -3.18 -5.96
C VAL A 301 20.54 -3.40 -7.48
N GLY A 302 20.97 -2.38 -8.23
CA GLY A 302 21.03 -2.42 -9.70
C GLY A 302 19.66 -2.24 -10.39
N GLY A 303 18.63 -1.89 -9.60
CA GLY A 303 17.29 -1.62 -10.04
C GLY A 303 17.07 -0.27 -10.73
N THR A 304 15.81 0.05 -10.97
CA THR A 304 15.37 1.31 -11.61
C THR A 304 15.19 2.47 -10.63
N GLY A 305 15.18 2.18 -9.32
CA GLY A 305 14.89 3.15 -8.27
C GLY A 305 15.97 4.21 -8.09
N THR A 306 15.57 5.44 -7.79
CA THR A 306 16.48 6.53 -7.40
C THR A 306 15.98 7.31 -6.18
N ALA A 307 16.91 7.80 -5.37
CA ALA A 307 16.62 8.58 -4.17
C ALA A 307 17.65 9.70 -3.91
N PRO A 308 17.25 10.90 -3.42
CA PRO A 308 15.86 11.38 -3.45
C PRO A 308 15.35 11.46 -4.90
N PRO A 309 14.03 11.58 -5.14
CA PRO A 309 13.48 11.63 -6.50
C PRO A 309 14.18 12.68 -7.36
N ASN A 310 14.44 12.34 -8.63
CA ASN A 310 15.12 13.19 -9.62
C ASN A 310 16.62 13.48 -9.33
N SER A 311 17.22 12.87 -8.30
CA SER A 311 18.68 12.99 -8.07
C SER A 311 19.50 12.20 -9.09
N GLY A 312 18.91 11.15 -9.66
CA GLY A 312 19.61 10.14 -10.47
C GLY A 312 20.50 9.19 -9.65
N ALA A 313 20.57 9.35 -8.33
CA ALA A 313 21.34 8.46 -7.46
C ALA A 313 20.56 7.14 -7.26
N PRO A 314 21.14 5.98 -7.63
CA PRO A 314 20.47 4.69 -7.49
C PRO A 314 20.07 4.38 -6.05
N PHE A 315 18.95 3.67 -5.87
CA PHE A 315 18.52 3.18 -4.57
C PHE A 315 18.17 1.68 -4.61
N PRO A 316 18.73 0.87 -3.70
CA PRO A 316 19.97 1.14 -2.98
C PRO A 316 21.15 1.36 -3.94
N GLY A 317 22.20 2.00 -3.44
CA GLY A 317 23.47 2.09 -4.16
C GLY A 317 24.16 0.72 -4.28
N LEU A 318 25.34 0.71 -4.90
CA LEU A 318 26.23 -0.45 -4.80
C LEU A 318 26.85 -0.53 -3.40
N ALA A 319 27.36 -1.70 -3.04
CA ALA A 319 28.03 -1.90 -1.75
C ALA A 319 29.14 -0.86 -1.49
N GLY A 320 29.00 -0.12 -0.39
CA GLY A 320 29.89 0.97 0.02
C GLY A 320 29.52 2.35 -0.54
N GLU A 321 28.43 2.46 -1.32
CA GLU A 321 27.91 3.72 -1.84
C GLU A 321 26.72 4.24 -1.01
N ALA A 322 26.15 5.37 -1.43
CA ALA A 322 24.99 5.95 -0.77
C ALA A 322 23.83 4.94 -0.71
N PHE A 323 23.12 4.92 0.42
CA PHE A 323 22.01 4.02 0.69
C PHE A 323 22.35 2.52 0.84
N ASP A 324 23.61 2.09 0.72
CA ASP A 324 24.06 0.71 1.00
C ASP A 324 25.54 0.72 1.43
N LEU A 325 25.84 1.40 2.54
CA LEU A 325 27.22 1.60 2.99
C LEU A 325 27.88 0.33 3.52
N ASP A 326 27.09 -0.60 4.06
CA ASP A 326 27.58 -1.85 4.62
C ASP A 326 27.61 -2.99 3.59
N GLY A 327 26.94 -2.81 2.43
CA GLY A 327 27.00 -3.70 1.28
C GLY A 327 26.17 -4.96 1.45
N ASP A 328 25.14 -4.92 2.29
CA ASP A 328 24.24 -6.05 2.50
C ASP A 328 23.11 -6.11 1.46
N GLY A 329 22.96 -5.03 0.67
CA GLY A 329 22.01 -4.88 -0.42
C GLY A 329 20.63 -4.37 0.01
N PHE A 330 20.45 -4.00 1.27
CA PHE A 330 19.27 -3.31 1.78
C PHE A 330 19.47 -1.81 1.78
N GLY A 331 18.40 -1.08 1.47
CA GLY A 331 18.47 0.37 1.35
C GLY A 331 18.41 1.07 2.70
N THR A 332 19.47 1.74 3.13
CA THR A 332 19.43 2.62 4.30
C THR A 332 18.50 3.81 4.04
N ILE A 333 17.42 3.93 4.81
CA ILE A 333 16.43 5.01 4.68
C ILE A 333 16.43 5.91 5.91
N THR A 334 16.32 7.21 5.67
CA THR A 334 16.30 8.22 6.72
C THR A 334 14.94 8.92 6.73
N ARG A 335 14.44 9.17 7.94
CA ARG A 335 13.17 9.85 8.17
C ARG A 335 13.24 11.29 7.66
N GLY A 336 12.45 11.62 6.64
CA GLY A 336 12.29 12.98 6.14
C GLY A 336 11.46 13.87 7.08
N GLY A 337 11.26 15.13 6.69
CA GLY A 337 10.53 16.12 7.51
C GLY A 337 9.06 15.76 7.75
N THR A 338 8.45 14.98 6.85
CA THR A 338 7.09 14.46 6.92
C THR A 338 7.00 13.05 7.52
N GLY A 339 8.14 12.48 7.95
CA GLY A 339 8.19 11.17 8.58
C GLY A 339 8.48 10.00 7.63
N ASP A 340 8.62 10.28 6.34
CA ASP A 340 8.78 9.31 5.25
C ASP A 340 10.07 9.52 4.44
N PHE A 341 10.42 8.51 3.67
CA PHE A 341 11.50 8.49 2.69
C PHE A 341 10.90 8.49 1.28
N GLN A 342 11.45 9.32 0.40
CA GLN A 342 10.96 9.51 -0.96
C GLN A 342 11.82 8.70 -1.95
N LEU A 343 11.16 7.86 -2.75
CA LEU A 343 11.76 7.02 -3.78
C LEU A 343 11.10 7.33 -5.12
N ALA A 344 11.87 7.52 -6.18
CA ALA A 344 11.36 7.46 -7.55
C ALA A 344 11.57 6.03 -8.07
N PRO A 345 10.52 5.20 -8.24
CA PRO A 345 10.68 3.79 -8.58
C PRO A 345 11.31 3.55 -9.96
N GLY A 346 11.10 4.44 -10.93
CA GLY A 346 11.57 4.21 -12.29
C GLY A 346 10.90 3.01 -12.99
N ALA A 347 9.77 2.54 -12.46
CA ALA A 347 9.12 1.30 -12.86
C ALA A 347 7.78 1.53 -13.58
N GLY A 348 7.47 0.65 -14.54
CA GLY A 348 6.17 0.60 -15.22
C GLY A 348 5.16 -0.29 -14.49
N SER A 349 3.93 -0.33 -14.98
CA SER A 349 2.78 -1.01 -14.35
C SER A 349 2.92 -2.53 -14.21
N ALA A 350 3.92 -3.14 -14.85
CA ALA A 350 4.23 -4.57 -14.69
C ALA A 350 5.16 -4.84 -13.49
N ASP A 351 6.03 -3.88 -13.20
CA ASP A 351 7.16 -4.01 -12.27
C ASP A 351 6.83 -3.46 -10.87
N ILE A 352 5.85 -2.54 -10.77
CA ILE A 352 5.31 -2.02 -9.51
C ILE A 352 3.79 -2.14 -9.49
N LYS A 353 3.22 -2.75 -8.44
CA LYS A 353 1.78 -3.04 -8.35
C LYS A 353 1.32 -3.37 -6.93
N ALA A 354 0.00 -3.44 -6.77
CA ALA A 354 -0.63 -3.98 -5.58
C ALA A 354 -0.02 -5.34 -5.19
N GLY A 355 0.27 -5.52 -3.90
CA GLY A 355 0.86 -6.75 -3.38
C GLY A 355 2.39 -6.79 -3.38
N ASP A 356 3.09 -5.74 -3.81
CA ASP A 356 4.54 -5.64 -3.62
C ASP A 356 4.87 -5.53 -2.12
N VAL A 357 5.76 -6.40 -1.62
CA VAL A 357 6.03 -6.53 -0.17
C VAL A 357 7.43 -6.06 0.18
N LEU A 358 7.49 -5.04 1.02
CA LEU A 358 8.71 -4.47 1.56
C LEU A 358 8.82 -4.78 3.05
N VAL A 359 10.05 -4.94 3.52
CA VAL A 359 10.33 -5.17 4.94
C VAL A 359 11.30 -4.12 5.44
N GLN A 360 10.88 -3.35 6.43
CA GLN A 360 11.75 -2.40 7.08
C GLN A 360 12.34 -3.03 8.34
N THR A 361 13.66 -3.00 8.47
CA THR A 361 14.37 -3.41 9.68
C THR A 361 14.92 -2.18 10.38
N VAL A 362 14.54 -2.00 11.64
CA VAL A 362 15.02 -0.91 12.50
C VAL A 362 15.95 -1.49 13.56
N SER A 363 17.20 -1.06 13.51
CA SER A 363 18.26 -1.45 14.43
C SER A 363 18.54 -0.30 15.40
N ASP A 364 18.45 -0.56 16.70
CA ASP A 364 18.86 0.39 17.74
C ASP A 364 20.15 -0.09 18.39
N SER A 365 21.24 0.59 18.07
CA SER A 365 22.58 0.26 18.59
C SER A 365 22.70 0.46 20.10
N SER A 366 21.86 1.31 20.71
CA SER A 366 21.91 1.59 22.14
C SER A 366 21.35 0.45 22.99
N THR A 367 20.35 -0.27 22.46
CA THR A 367 19.71 -1.42 23.11
C THR A 367 20.08 -2.76 22.48
N SER A 368 20.81 -2.74 21.35
CA SER A 368 21.08 -3.92 20.50
C SER A 368 19.79 -4.64 20.09
N THR A 369 18.70 -3.88 19.90
CA THR A 369 17.41 -4.41 19.45
C THR A 369 17.29 -4.25 17.95
N VAL A 370 16.63 -5.24 17.34
CA VAL A 370 16.31 -5.25 15.91
C VAL A 370 14.84 -5.60 15.79
N THR A 371 14.07 -4.72 15.16
CA THR A 371 12.63 -4.91 14.94
C THR A 371 12.34 -4.80 13.46
N SER A 372 11.55 -5.72 12.92
CA SER A 372 11.12 -5.69 11.53
C SER A 372 9.63 -5.38 11.42
N TYR A 373 9.26 -4.63 10.40
CA TYR A 373 7.91 -4.25 10.02
C TYR A 373 7.69 -4.65 8.56
N THR A 374 6.47 -5.05 8.20
CA THR A 374 6.08 -5.28 6.80
C THR A 374 5.18 -4.18 6.31
N GLY A 375 5.34 -3.81 5.04
CA GLY A 375 4.43 -2.97 4.30
C GLY A 375 4.11 -3.65 2.98
N MET A 376 2.85 -3.63 2.60
CA MET A 376 2.41 -4.05 1.28
C MET A 376 1.92 -2.83 0.53
N LEU A 377 2.29 -2.70 -0.75
CA LEU A 377 1.74 -1.65 -1.58
C LEU A 377 0.28 -2.02 -1.88
N ASP A 378 -0.67 -1.21 -1.42
CA ASP A 378 -2.10 -1.48 -1.61
C ASP A 378 -2.49 -1.28 -3.08
N PHE A 379 -1.98 -0.21 -3.69
CA PHE A 379 -2.05 0.05 -5.13
C PHE A 379 -0.99 1.10 -5.54
N ILE A 380 -0.91 1.37 -6.84
CA ILE A 380 -0.22 2.54 -7.40
C ILE A 380 -1.10 3.15 -8.48
N PHE A 381 -1.11 4.48 -8.60
CA PHE A 381 -1.74 5.16 -9.72
C PHE A 381 -1.06 4.77 -11.05
N ASN A 382 -1.86 4.33 -12.01
CA ASN A 382 -1.40 4.15 -13.40
C ASN A 382 -1.59 5.42 -14.23
N THR A 383 -2.51 6.29 -13.82
CA THR A 383 -2.92 7.47 -14.58
C THR A 383 -3.25 8.64 -13.65
N THR A 384 -3.43 9.83 -14.23
CA THR A 384 -3.84 11.04 -13.51
C THR A 384 -5.31 11.35 -13.70
N PRO A 385 -5.95 12.16 -12.84
CA PRO A 385 -7.21 12.79 -13.22
C PRO A 385 -7.04 13.56 -14.53
N ALA A 386 -8.12 13.67 -15.31
CA ALA A 386 -8.12 14.35 -16.60
C ALA A 386 -9.36 15.24 -16.73
N LEU A 387 -9.13 16.54 -16.92
CA LEU A 387 -10.20 17.51 -17.14
C LEU A 387 -10.92 17.20 -18.44
N ARG A 388 -12.22 16.91 -18.38
CA ARG A 388 -13.08 16.71 -19.55
C ARG A 388 -13.59 18.04 -20.09
N SER A 389 -14.03 18.92 -19.20
CA SER A 389 -14.45 20.27 -19.58
C SER A 389 -14.24 21.28 -18.47
N VAL A 390 -14.11 22.55 -18.85
CA VAL A 390 -13.99 23.70 -17.94
C VAL A 390 -14.93 24.81 -18.40
N SER A 391 -15.73 25.35 -17.49
CA SER A 391 -16.46 26.61 -17.68
C SER A 391 -15.95 27.67 -16.71
N VAL A 392 -15.85 28.92 -17.18
CA VAL A 392 -15.46 30.06 -16.35
C VAL A 392 -16.68 30.96 -16.14
N ASN A 393 -17.02 31.24 -14.88
CA ASN A 393 -18.13 32.11 -14.47
C ASN A 393 -19.50 31.73 -15.11
N GLY A 394 -19.77 30.43 -15.26
CA GLY A 394 -21.01 29.94 -15.87
C GLY A 394 -21.10 30.20 -17.38
N GLY A 395 -19.96 30.47 -18.04
CA GLY A 395 -19.87 30.57 -19.49
C GLY A 395 -20.06 29.23 -20.21
N GLY A 396 -19.84 29.22 -21.52
CA GLY A 396 -19.86 27.97 -22.29
C GLY A 396 -18.70 27.06 -21.86
N ALA A 397 -19.00 25.77 -21.67
CA ALA A 397 -17.98 24.77 -21.33
C ALA A 397 -17.00 24.57 -22.49
N LEU A 398 -15.71 24.73 -22.21
CA LEU A 398 -14.61 24.36 -23.09
C LEU A 398 -14.31 22.87 -22.87
N VAL A 399 -14.53 22.06 -23.90
CA VAL A 399 -14.15 20.64 -23.89
C VAL A 399 -12.65 20.51 -24.14
N ILE A 400 -11.98 19.73 -23.30
CA ILE A 400 -10.55 19.48 -23.42
C ILE A 400 -10.32 18.33 -24.39
N SER A 401 -9.41 18.52 -25.34
CA SER A 401 -9.08 17.53 -26.37
C SER A 401 -7.72 16.91 -26.06
N TYR A 402 -7.70 15.59 -25.92
CA TYR A 402 -6.51 14.77 -25.71
C TYR A 402 -6.26 13.86 -26.92
N PRO A 403 -5.03 13.34 -27.13
CA PRO A 403 -3.81 13.60 -26.37
C PRO A 403 -3.34 15.05 -26.49
N ALA A 404 -2.69 15.53 -25.43
CA ALA A 404 -2.30 16.92 -25.30
C ALA A 404 -0.96 17.21 -25.98
N ASP A 405 -0.79 18.41 -26.54
CA ASP A 405 0.53 18.99 -26.81
C ASP A 405 0.87 20.08 -25.77
N GLU A 406 2.05 20.68 -25.86
CA GLU A 406 2.49 21.73 -24.94
C GLU A 406 1.59 22.99 -24.94
N ASN A 407 0.70 23.15 -25.91
CA ASN A 407 -0.25 24.26 -26.06
C ASN A 407 -1.71 23.86 -25.82
N ILE A 408 -1.99 22.67 -25.27
CA ILE A 408 -3.34 22.30 -24.86
C ILE A 408 -3.95 23.38 -23.95
N SER A 409 -5.25 23.62 -24.07
CA SER A 409 -5.94 24.54 -23.16
C SER A 409 -5.77 24.12 -21.70
N GLY A 410 -5.42 25.08 -20.85
CA GLY A 410 -5.06 24.85 -19.45
C GLY A 410 -3.56 24.59 -19.22
N SER A 411 -2.74 24.43 -20.27
CA SER A 411 -1.28 24.31 -20.14
C SER A 411 -0.63 25.63 -19.71
N ALA A 412 0.66 25.56 -19.35
CA ALA A 412 1.46 26.75 -19.04
C ALA A 412 1.59 27.74 -20.21
N ASN A 413 1.45 27.25 -21.44
CA ASN A 413 1.54 28.05 -22.68
C ASN A 413 0.17 28.54 -23.17
N ASN A 414 -0.92 27.92 -22.73
CA ASN A 414 -2.28 28.24 -23.15
C ASN A 414 -3.27 28.12 -21.99
N CYS A 415 -3.14 29.01 -21.00
CA CYS A 415 -4.00 29.02 -19.82
C CYS A 415 -5.48 29.25 -20.19
N PHE A 416 -6.40 28.72 -19.38
CA PHE A 416 -7.81 29.07 -19.49
C PHE A 416 -8.00 30.57 -19.29
N SER A 417 -8.82 31.20 -20.13
CA SER A 417 -9.04 32.64 -20.06
C SER A 417 -10.11 32.99 -19.04
N ALA A 418 -9.78 33.89 -18.11
CA ALA A 418 -10.70 34.47 -17.15
C ALA A 418 -10.89 35.99 -17.39
N PRO A 419 -12.01 36.59 -16.95
CA PRO A 419 -12.22 38.03 -17.06
C PRO A 419 -11.11 38.85 -16.38
N ALA A 420 -10.80 40.04 -16.94
CA ALA A 420 -9.77 40.92 -16.39
C ALA A 420 -10.10 41.39 -14.96
N LEU A 421 -11.39 41.61 -14.67
CA LEU A 421 -11.90 42.11 -13.39
C LEU A 421 -13.05 41.23 -12.88
N GLY A 422 -13.34 41.34 -11.59
CA GLY A 422 -14.40 40.59 -10.91
C GLY A 422 -13.95 39.21 -10.43
N ASP A 423 -14.87 38.48 -9.80
CA ASP A 423 -14.60 37.15 -9.25
C ASP A 423 -14.50 36.10 -10.36
N VAL A 424 -13.69 35.07 -10.12
CA VAL A 424 -13.44 33.98 -11.05
C VAL A 424 -13.77 32.67 -10.35
N SER A 425 -14.79 32.00 -10.86
CA SER A 425 -15.16 30.64 -10.49
C SER A 425 -15.03 29.73 -11.71
N LEU A 426 -14.59 28.50 -11.47
CA LEU A 426 -14.50 27.46 -12.47
C LEU A 426 -15.51 26.37 -12.16
N GLU A 427 -16.21 25.88 -13.17
CA GLU A 427 -16.89 24.58 -13.13
C GLU A 427 -16.02 23.58 -13.90
N LEU A 428 -15.65 22.48 -13.24
CA LEU A 428 -14.75 21.45 -13.74
C LEU A 428 -15.51 20.13 -13.82
N GLU A 429 -15.52 19.51 -15.00
CA GLU A 429 -15.87 18.11 -15.16
C GLU A 429 -14.58 17.31 -15.42
N SER A 430 -14.36 16.21 -14.72
CA SER A 430 -13.13 15.42 -14.82
C SER A 430 -13.40 13.93 -14.77
N TRP A 431 -12.51 13.15 -15.37
CA TRP A 431 -12.37 11.72 -15.13
C TRP A 431 -11.48 11.45 -13.91
N ARG A 432 -11.74 10.35 -13.22
CA ARG A 432 -10.93 9.81 -12.12
C ARG A 432 -9.61 9.24 -12.64
N PRO A 433 -8.53 9.21 -11.84
CA PRO A 433 -7.36 8.38 -12.15
C PRO A 433 -7.73 6.90 -12.04
N GLN A 434 -6.88 6.04 -12.59
CA GLN A 434 -7.06 4.59 -12.63
C GLN A 434 -5.90 3.86 -12.00
N ARG A 435 -6.20 2.66 -11.46
CA ARG A 435 -5.23 1.64 -11.06
C ARG A 435 -5.50 0.32 -11.79
N ALA A 436 -4.53 -0.58 -11.75
CA ALA A 436 -4.78 -1.98 -12.07
C ALA A 436 -5.73 -2.59 -11.02
N GLY A 437 -6.68 -3.41 -11.47
CA GLY A 437 -7.56 -4.15 -10.58
C GLY A 437 -6.92 -5.43 -10.04
N VAL A 438 -7.32 -5.81 -8.84
CA VAL A 438 -6.98 -7.05 -8.17
C VAL A 438 -7.89 -8.16 -8.70
N LEU A 439 -7.51 -8.75 -9.83
CA LEU A 439 -8.34 -9.73 -10.56
C LEU A 439 -8.78 -10.92 -9.69
N GLY A 440 -7.98 -11.33 -8.70
CA GLY A 440 -8.35 -12.41 -7.79
C GLY A 440 -9.49 -12.06 -6.85
N ALA A 441 -9.74 -10.77 -6.60
CA ALA A 441 -10.89 -10.27 -5.86
C ALA A 441 -12.15 -10.13 -6.73
N GLY A 442 -12.04 -10.34 -8.05
CA GLY A 442 -13.14 -10.16 -9.01
C GLY A 442 -13.24 -8.77 -9.61
N GLU A 443 -12.25 -7.91 -9.39
CA GLU A 443 -12.17 -6.60 -10.04
C GLU A 443 -11.94 -6.70 -11.56
N ALA A 444 -12.34 -5.66 -12.29
CA ALA A 444 -11.96 -5.51 -13.69
C ALA A 444 -10.45 -5.27 -13.82
N ALA A 445 -9.90 -5.40 -15.03
CA ALA A 445 -8.47 -5.17 -15.25
C ALA A 445 -8.03 -3.75 -14.88
N ILE A 446 -8.91 -2.76 -15.10
CA ILE A 446 -8.69 -1.35 -14.81
C ILE A 446 -9.88 -0.85 -13.98
N MET A 447 -9.55 -0.17 -12.89
CA MET A 447 -10.51 0.41 -11.95
C MET A 447 -10.35 1.93 -11.97
N ASP A 448 -11.47 2.65 -12.06
CA ASP A 448 -11.52 4.07 -11.72
C ASP A 448 -11.43 4.19 -10.21
N ILE A 449 -10.48 4.99 -9.72
CA ILE A 449 -10.23 5.15 -8.29
C ILE A 449 -11.22 6.18 -7.75
N GLY A 450 -12.15 5.71 -6.92
CA GLY A 450 -13.10 6.54 -6.20
C GLY A 450 -12.59 6.89 -4.81
N SER A 451 -13.52 7.20 -3.89
CA SER A 451 -13.25 7.46 -2.47
C SER A 451 -12.19 8.52 -2.16
N SER A 452 -11.78 9.29 -3.17
CA SER A 452 -10.73 10.29 -3.05
C SER A 452 -11.27 11.61 -2.52
N ASN A 453 -10.46 12.30 -1.73
CA ASN A 453 -10.59 13.73 -1.53
C ASN A 453 -10.17 14.45 -2.81
N ILE A 454 -11.11 15.18 -3.39
CA ILE A 454 -10.94 16.03 -4.56
C ILE A 454 -10.68 17.44 -4.05
N VAL A 455 -9.46 17.91 -4.29
CA VAL A 455 -9.01 19.22 -3.83
C VAL A 455 -8.28 19.98 -4.93
N ILE A 456 -8.37 21.30 -4.86
CA ILE A 456 -7.60 22.25 -5.64
C ILE A 456 -6.49 22.79 -4.75
N ASP A 457 -5.25 22.50 -5.15
CA ASP A 457 -4.05 23.05 -4.54
C ASP A 457 -3.51 24.20 -5.41
N ILE A 458 -3.14 25.30 -4.78
CA ILE A 458 -2.49 26.45 -5.41
C ILE A 458 -1.08 26.54 -4.82
N PRO A 459 -0.10 25.83 -5.40
CA PRO A 459 1.24 25.72 -4.82
C PRO A 459 2.04 27.01 -4.93
N ASN A 460 1.71 27.89 -5.89
CA ASN A 460 2.46 29.10 -6.18
C ASN A 460 1.56 30.33 -6.26
N ALA A 461 2.09 31.48 -5.83
CA ALA A 461 1.40 32.76 -5.94
C ALA A 461 1.13 33.12 -7.42
N PRO A 462 0.04 33.87 -7.71
CA PRO A 462 -0.20 34.41 -9.04
C PRO A 462 0.99 35.20 -9.59
N CYS A 463 1.21 35.13 -10.90
CA CYS A 463 2.39 35.72 -11.52
C CYS A 463 2.12 36.27 -12.93
N SER A 464 3.04 37.12 -13.40
CA SER A 464 3.08 37.63 -14.78
C SER A 464 4.18 36.93 -15.60
N GLY A 465 4.00 36.84 -16.93
CA GLY A 465 5.04 36.39 -17.87
C GLY A 465 4.85 34.99 -18.46
N SER A 466 5.84 34.55 -19.26
CA SER A 466 5.89 33.20 -19.86
C SER A 466 6.48 32.18 -18.88
N GLY A 467 5.92 30.96 -18.82
CA GLY A 467 6.42 29.88 -17.94
C GLY A 467 5.65 29.71 -16.63
N GLY A 468 6.20 28.93 -15.69
CA GLY A 468 5.56 28.62 -14.39
C GLY A 468 5.61 29.79 -13.40
N CYS A 469 4.67 29.81 -12.44
CA CYS A 469 4.72 30.75 -11.33
C CYS A 469 5.67 30.26 -10.21
N SER A 470 6.19 31.22 -9.45
CA SER A 470 7.09 30.99 -8.31
C SER A 470 6.60 31.74 -7.08
N GLY A 471 7.19 31.46 -5.91
CA GLY A 471 6.74 32.00 -4.64
C GLY A 471 5.68 31.11 -3.97
N SER A 472 5.41 31.36 -2.69
CA SER A 472 4.47 30.55 -1.92
C SER A 472 3.03 30.86 -2.34
N GLY A 473 2.31 29.85 -2.81
CA GLY A 473 0.87 29.93 -2.99
C GLY A 473 0.10 29.74 -1.69
N LEU A 474 -1.22 29.60 -1.82
CA LEU A 474 -2.11 29.33 -0.69
C LEU A 474 -1.89 27.92 -0.11
N GLY A 475 -1.56 26.95 -0.96
CA GLY A 475 -1.81 25.55 -0.68
C GLY A 475 -3.26 25.17 -1.04
N LEU A 476 -3.89 24.31 -0.25
CA LEU A 476 -5.24 23.81 -0.49
C LEU A 476 -6.30 24.91 -0.35
N CYS A 477 -7.21 25.01 -1.32
CA CYS A 477 -8.42 25.81 -1.16
C CYS A 477 -9.32 25.21 -0.06
N GLY A 478 -9.86 26.05 0.81
CA GLY A 478 -10.82 25.63 1.85
C GLY A 478 -12.16 25.15 1.28
N ALA A 479 -12.83 24.23 1.99
CA ALA A 479 -14.08 23.61 1.54
C ALA A 479 -15.23 24.60 1.23
N ALA A 480 -15.23 25.78 1.86
CA ALA A 480 -16.24 26.81 1.63
C ALA A 480 -16.26 27.37 0.19
N PHE A 481 -15.19 27.18 -0.57
CA PHE A 481 -15.08 27.64 -1.96
C PHE A 481 -15.57 26.62 -2.98
N TYR A 482 -15.92 25.41 -2.54
CA TYR A 482 -16.41 24.34 -3.40
C TYR A 482 -17.93 24.29 -3.40
N SER A 483 -18.49 23.94 -4.55
CA SER A 483 -19.90 23.54 -4.66
C SER A 483 -20.05 22.44 -5.70
N THR A 484 -21.06 21.60 -5.56
CA THR A 484 -21.33 20.52 -6.51
C THR A 484 -22.80 20.16 -6.49
N SER A 485 -23.31 19.74 -7.65
CA SER A 485 -24.60 19.06 -7.81
C SER A 485 -24.43 17.58 -8.15
N ASP A 486 -23.20 17.10 -8.20
CA ASP A 486 -22.87 15.71 -8.51
C ASP A 486 -23.23 14.82 -7.32
N THR A 487 -24.03 13.79 -7.57
CA THR A 487 -24.50 12.89 -6.51
C THR A 487 -23.41 11.98 -5.96
N ASN A 488 -22.28 11.88 -6.65
CA ASN A 488 -21.12 11.11 -6.21
C ASN A 488 -20.16 11.96 -5.38
N LEU A 489 -20.44 13.24 -5.13
CA LEU A 489 -19.59 14.12 -4.33
C LEU A 489 -20.32 14.62 -3.09
N THR A 490 -19.60 14.71 -1.98
CA THR A 490 -20.06 15.36 -0.74
C THR A 490 -19.00 16.32 -0.20
N THR A 491 -19.38 17.24 0.67
CA THR A 491 -18.43 18.18 1.27
C THR A 491 -17.50 17.49 2.27
N ALA A 492 -16.21 17.77 2.19
CA ALA A 492 -15.17 17.33 3.12
C ALA A 492 -14.47 18.54 3.75
N PRO A 493 -13.67 18.38 4.83
CA PRO A 493 -12.99 19.52 5.48
C PRO A 493 -12.07 20.36 4.57
N GLU A 494 -11.43 19.73 3.59
CA GLU A 494 -10.41 20.35 2.72
C GLU A 494 -10.84 20.41 1.23
N GLY A 495 -12.11 20.12 0.92
CA GLY A 495 -12.63 20.09 -0.45
C GLY A 495 -13.89 19.23 -0.58
N LEU A 496 -13.89 18.31 -1.53
CA LEU A 496 -14.99 17.37 -1.76
C LEU A 496 -14.51 15.92 -1.54
N GLN A 497 -15.37 15.08 -0.99
CA GLN A 497 -15.16 13.64 -0.89
C GLN A 497 -15.94 12.96 -2.03
N ASP A 498 -15.25 12.16 -2.82
CA ASP A 498 -15.87 11.23 -3.76
C ASP A 498 -16.47 10.05 -3.00
N ILE A 499 -17.75 9.74 -3.22
CA ILE A 499 -18.47 8.66 -2.55
C ILE A 499 -18.87 7.53 -3.51
N LEU A 500 -18.39 7.56 -4.77
CA LEU A 500 -18.67 6.48 -5.74
C LEU A 500 -17.99 5.16 -5.35
N GLY A 501 -16.84 5.24 -4.67
CA GLY A 501 -15.94 4.10 -4.46
C GLY A 501 -15.25 3.64 -5.74
N ASP A 502 -14.37 2.65 -5.60
CA ASP A 502 -13.69 2.05 -6.75
C ASP A 502 -14.68 1.26 -7.61
N VAL A 503 -14.68 1.55 -8.90
CA VAL A 503 -15.57 0.91 -9.88
C VAL A 503 -14.79 0.50 -11.12
N SER A 504 -15.34 -0.43 -11.91
CA SER A 504 -14.76 -0.76 -13.21
C SER A 504 -14.66 0.50 -14.07
N ALA A 505 -13.53 0.67 -14.76
CA ALA A 505 -13.30 1.88 -15.53
C ALA A 505 -14.37 2.07 -16.61
N ASP A 506 -15.06 3.21 -16.58
CA ASP A 506 -16.09 3.59 -17.54
C ASP A 506 -15.99 5.10 -17.86
N PRO A 507 -15.92 5.51 -19.14
CA PRO A 507 -15.85 6.92 -19.51
C PRO A 507 -17.05 7.76 -19.05
N ALA A 508 -18.15 7.13 -18.63
CA ALA A 508 -19.30 7.79 -18.01
C ALA A 508 -19.08 8.13 -16.52
N ASN A 509 -18.08 7.54 -15.85
CA ASN A 509 -17.75 7.80 -14.45
C ASN A 509 -16.97 9.12 -14.28
N THR A 510 -17.53 10.23 -14.76
CA THR A 510 -17.01 11.57 -14.48
C THR A 510 -17.45 12.05 -13.10
N PHE A 511 -16.87 13.16 -12.66
CA PHE A 511 -17.39 13.96 -11.56
C PHE A 511 -17.35 15.44 -11.93
N THR A 512 -18.30 16.23 -11.40
CA THR A 512 -18.41 17.67 -11.67
C THR A 512 -18.48 18.50 -10.40
N PHE A 513 -17.72 19.58 -10.33
CA PHE A 513 -17.79 20.54 -9.23
C PHE A 513 -17.41 21.96 -9.67
N SER A 514 -17.78 22.94 -8.87
CA SER A 514 -17.36 24.33 -9.01
C SER A 514 -16.43 24.75 -7.88
N ILE A 515 -15.46 25.61 -8.19
CA ILE A 515 -14.51 26.22 -7.26
C ILE A 515 -14.47 27.74 -7.46
N ASP A 516 -14.59 28.52 -6.38
CA ASP A 516 -14.33 29.96 -6.37
C ASP A 516 -12.84 30.24 -6.18
N VAL A 517 -12.13 30.47 -7.28
CA VAL A 517 -10.68 30.67 -7.29
C VAL A 517 -10.32 32.04 -6.71
N SER A 518 -11.10 33.07 -7.02
CA SER A 518 -10.89 34.41 -6.46
C SER A 518 -11.08 34.42 -4.94
N GLY A 519 -12.16 33.80 -4.45
CA GLY A 519 -12.42 33.67 -3.02
C GLY A 519 -11.32 32.89 -2.31
N CYS A 520 -10.89 31.76 -2.91
CA CYS A 520 -9.79 30.95 -2.40
C CYS A 520 -8.47 31.74 -2.27
N LEU A 521 -8.08 32.49 -3.30
CA LEU A 521 -6.86 33.32 -3.25
C LEU A 521 -6.98 34.47 -2.24
N ALA A 522 -8.15 35.11 -2.13
CA ALA A 522 -8.40 36.17 -1.18
C ALA A 522 -8.30 35.70 0.28
N ASP A 523 -8.75 34.49 0.58
CA ASP A 523 -8.60 33.85 1.90
C ASP A 523 -7.12 33.68 2.29
N GLY A 524 -6.28 33.36 1.30
CA GLY A 524 -4.82 33.31 1.43
C GLY A 524 -4.12 34.66 1.43
N SER A 525 -4.85 35.78 1.38
CA SER A 525 -4.29 37.13 1.19
C SER A 525 -3.43 37.27 -0.07
N LEU A 526 -3.72 36.49 -1.12
CA LEU A 526 -3.05 36.55 -2.41
C LEU A 526 -3.85 37.41 -3.39
N ALA A 527 -3.19 38.42 -3.96
CA ALA A 527 -3.76 39.22 -5.02
C ALA A 527 -3.61 38.49 -6.37
N TRP A 528 -4.64 38.60 -7.22
CA TRP A 528 -4.60 38.11 -8.60
C TRP A 528 -5.13 39.18 -9.55
N ASN A 529 -4.19 39.90 -10.18
CA ASN A 529 -4.45 41.08 -10.98
C ASN A 529 -4.72 40.74 -12.44
N ALA A 530 -5.26 41.70 -13.20
CA ALA A 530 -5.42 41.58 -14.64
C ALA A 530 -4.09 41.25 -15.34
N GLY A 531 -4.12 40.34 -16.32
CA GLY A 531 -2.94 39.86 -17.03
C GLY A 531 -2.12 38.78 -16.31
N GLU A 532 -2.30 38.60 -15.00
CA GLU A 532 -1.64 37.54 -14.23
C GLU A 532 -2.32 36.19 -14.43
N LYS A 533 -1.54 35.14 -14.24
CA LYS A 533 -1.99 33.76 -14.23
C LYS A 533 -1.74 33.09 -12.89
N VAL A 534 -2.50 32.05 -12.62
CA VAL A 534 -2.38 31.18 -11.46
C VAL A 534 -2.39 29.72 -11.92
N PHE A 535 -1.57 28.89 -11.27
CA PHE A 535 -1.54 27.46 -11.50
C PHE A 535 -2.28 26.75 -10.38
N LEU A 536 -3.12 25.80 -10.76
CA LEU A 536 -3.93 24.98 -9.87
C LEU A 536 -3.59 23.51 -10.13
N ASP A 537 -3.52 22.72 -9.09
CA ASP A 537 -3.47 21.26 -9.22
C ASP A 537 -4.83 20.69 -8.82
N LEU A 538 -5.50 20.01 -9.76
CA LEU A 538 -6.62 19.14 -9.42
C LEU A 538 -6.04 17.85 -8.85
N GLN A 539 -6.20 17.64 -7.55
CA GLN A 539 -5.68 16.50 -6.82
C GLN A 539 -6.81 15.55 -6.44
N MET A 540 -6.59 14.26 -6.67
CA MET A 540 -7.37 13.16 -6.11
C MET A 540 -6.45 12.41 -5.15
N ARG A 541 -6.73 12.54 -3.86
CA ARG A 541 -5.84 12.10 -2.79
C ARG A 541 -6.61 11.42 -1.67
N ASN A 542 -5.88 10.73 -0.79
CA ASN A 542 -6.46 10.21 0.45
C ASN A 542 -5.81 10.82 1.69
N SER A 543 -6.27 10.37 2.87
CA SER A 543 -5.81 10.85 4.18
C SER A 543 -4.44 10.30 4.58
N VAL A 544 -3.98 9.22 3.94
CA VAL A 544 -2.74 8.52 4.31
C VAL A 544 -1.53 8.91 3.45
N GLY A 545 -1.74 9.57 2.30
CA GLY A 545 -0.69 10.23 1.53
C GLY A 545 -0.70 9.95 0.02
N ASP A 546 -1.53 9.04 -0.50
CA ASP A 546 -1.63 8.82 -1.94
C ASP A 546 -2.20 10.08 -2.60
N ASN A 547 -1.61 10.47 -3.73
CA ASN A 547 -2.00 11.67 -4.45
C ASN A 547 -1.76 11.53 -5.96
N SER A 548 -2.82 11.67 -6.74
CA SER A 548 -2.76 11.79 -8.19
C SER A 548 -3.25 13.16 -8.62
N ALA A 549 -2.50 13.87 -9.46
CA ALA A 549 -2.78 15.27 -9.74
C ALA A 549 -2.46 15.70 -11.18
N VAL A 550 -3.28 16.62 -11.69
CA VAL A 550 -3.01 17.35 -12.93
C VAL A 550 -2.91 18.85 -12.65
N LYS A 551 -1.80 19.45 -13.09
CA LYS A 551 -1.56 20.89 -13.02
C LYS A 551 -2.11 21.60 -14.26
N PHE A 552 -2.97 22.60 -14.05
CA PHE A 552 -3.49 23.48 -15.08
C PHE A 552 -3.39 24.96 -14.70
N CYS A 553 -3.59 25.84 -15.67
CA CYS A 553 -3.40 27.28 -15.53
C CYS A 553 -4.65 28.06 -15.92
N VAL A 554 -4.93 29.13 -15.17
CA VAL A 554 -5.95 30.14 -15.51
C VAL A 554 -5.29 31.52 -15.54
N GLN A 555 -5.60 32.31 -16.56
CA GLN A 555 -5.05 33.65 -16.75
C GLN A 555 -6.17 34.68 -16.87
N ARG A 556 -6.07 35.76 -16.09
CA ARG A 556 -6.94 36.93 -16.26
C ARG A 556 -6.56 37.65 -17.54
N ALA A 557 -7.56 38.03 -18.33
CA ALA A 557 -7.36 38.93 -19.46
C ALA A 557 -6.64 40.21 -19.02
N ALA A 558 -5.81 40.76 -19.90
CA ALA A 558 -5.26 42.10 -19.71
C ALA A 558 -6.37 43.15 -19.86
N THR A 559 -6.26 44.25 -19.11
CA THR A 559 -7.14 45.43 -19.24
C THR A 559 -6.78 46.30 -20.42
#